data_AF-X1VPQ7-F1
#
_entry.id   AF-X1VPQ7-F1
#
_cell.length_a   1.000
_cell.length_b   1.000
_cell.length_c   1.000
_cell.angle_alpha   90.00
_cell.angle_beta   90.00
_cell.angle_gamma   90.00
#
_symmetry.space_group_name_H-M   'P 1'
#
loop_
_entity.id
_entity.type
_entity.pdbx_description
1 polymer ?
#
loop_
_entity_poly.entity_id
_entity_poly.type
_entity_poly.pdbx_seq_one_letter_code
_entity_poly.pdbx_strand_id
1 'polypeptide(L)'
;MEIKLVESQKENYRIAVMAILLTGVVSLLYYFHVFLRTSIIFTHFFYIPVVLAAIWWKRKGLIVIAALGGLLILSSALFLVSDLGNNIVRALMFFMVGFVVSMLSERITKEEKALRESEQRLKNVLEGSSIPTFVIGEDHKVIYWNRALEQLSRIKAEDVIGT
;
A
#
# COMPACT_ATOMS: atom_id res chain seq x y z
N MET A 1 0.24 -24.02 5.92
CA MET A 1 -0.34 -23.54 7.20
C MET A 1 0.32 -22.23 7.63
N GLU A 2 1.65 -22.14 7.56
CA GLU A 2 2.44 -20.95 7.92
C GLU A 2 2.11 -19.68 7.12
N ILE A 3 1.86 -19.78 5.81
CA ILE A 3 1.51 -18.61 4.97
C ILE A 3 0.23 -17.93 5.45
N LYS A 4 -0.81 -18.70 5.83
CA LYS A 4 -2.07 -18.16 6.36
C LYS A 4 -1.89 -17.48 7.72
N LEU A 5 -0.98 -17.99 8.55
CA LEU A 5 -0.67 -17.41 9.86
C LEU A 5 0.06 -16.06 9.71
N VAL A 6 1.03 -15.98 8.80
CA VAL A 6 1.76 -14.73 8.51
C VAL A 6 0.82 -13.66 7.92
N GLU A 7 -0.08 -14.06 7.03
CA GLU A 7 -1.06 -13.14 6.43
C GLU A 7 -2.07 -12.64 7.46
N SER A 8 -2.57 -13.52 8.33
CA SER A 8 -3.44 -13.15 9.46
C SER A 8 -2.75 -12.23 10.46
N GLN A 9 -1.47 -12.46 10.78
CA GLN A 9 -0.70 -11.58 11.66
C GLN A 9 -0.49 -10.19 11.05
N LYS A 10 -0.20 -10.11 9.75
CA LYS A 10 -0.08 -8.82 9.03
C LYS A 10 -1.40 -8.06 9.02
N GLU A 11 -2.52 -8.74 8.84
CA GLU A 11 -3.85 -8.11 8.88
C GLU A 11 -4.19 -7.62 10.29
N ASN A 12 -3.96 -8.42 11.33
CA ASN A 12 -4.18 -8.01 12.72
C ASN A 12 -3.32 -6.80 13.11
N TYR A 13 -2.05 -6.75 12.67
CA TYR A 13 -1.18 -5.60 12.88
C TYR A 13 -1.75 -4.32 12.24
N ARG A 14 -2.22 -4.39 10.99
CA ARG A 14 -2.85 -3.26 10.29
C ARG A 14 -4.08 -2.77 11.04
N ILE A 15 -4.94 -3.68 11.50
CA ILE A 15 -6.14 -3.34 12.27
C ILE A 15 -5.74 -2.68 13.60
N ALA A 16 -4.76 -3.22 14.32
CA ALA A 16 -4.30 -2.67 15.60
C ALA A 16 -3.74 -1.25 15.46
N VAL A 17 -2.88 -1.01 14.46
CA VAL A 17 -2.34 0.33 14.20
C VAL A 17 -3.45 1.31 13.82
N MET A 18 -4.41 0.88 12.98
CA MET A 18 -5.56 1.73 12.66
C MET A 18 -6.41 2.05 13.88
N ALA A 19 -6.67 1.08 14.76
CA ALA A 19 -7.45 1.30 15.97
C ALA A 19 -6.80 2.36 16.86
N ILE A 20 -5.49 2.26 17.09
CA ILE A 20 -4.72 3.24 17.89
C ILE A 20 -4.79 4.63 17.25
N LEU A 21 -4.58 4.72 15.92
CA LEU A 21 -4.65 5.99 15.20
C LEU A 21 -6.05 6.61 15.27
N LEU A 22 -7.11 5.82 15.08
CA LEU A 22 -8.49 6.28 15.16
C LEU A 22 -8.83 6.77 16.57
N THR A 23 -8.42 6.05 17.61
CA THR A 23 -8.58 6.49 19.00
C THR A 23 -7.87 7.83 19.23
N GLY A 24 -6.62 7.96 18.80
CA GLY A 24 -5.87 9.21 18.91
C GLY A 24 -6.56 10.38 18.20
N VAL A 25 -7.10 10.14 17.00
CA VAL A 25 -7.84 11.13 16.22
C VAL A 25 -9.14 11.56 16.91
N VAL A 26 -9.89 10.62 17.48
CA VAL A 26 -11.11 10.91 18.26
C VAL A 26 -10.79 11.70 19.52
N SER A 27 -9.76 11.30 20.27
CA SER A 27 -9.28 12.04 21.46
C SER A 27 -8.84 13.46 21.10
N LEU A 28 -8.14 13.64 19.99
CA LEU A 28 -7.70 14.93 19.49
C LEU A 28 -8.90 15.81 19.12
N LEU A 29 -9.89 15.25 18.42
CA LEU A 29 -11.14 15.93 18.07
C LEU A 29 -11.86 16.42 19.31
N TYR A 30 -11.98 15.57 20.34
CA TYR A 30 -12.61 15.94 21.60
C TYR A 30 -11.86 17.10 22.30
N TYR A 31 -10.54 16.98 22.44
CA TYR A 31 -9.71 18.00 23.11
C TYR A 31 -9.83 19.37 22.45
N PHE A 32 -9.66 19.46 21.13
CA PHE A 32 -9.73 20.73 20.42
C PHE A 32 -11.15 21.31 20.39
N HIS A 33 -12.16 20.44 20.35
CA HIS A 33 -13.55 20.89 20.33
C HIS A 33 -13.98 21.47 21.69
N VAL A 34 -13.63 20.82 22.79
CA VAL A 34 -13.99 21.28 24.13
C VAL A 34 -13.15 22.50 24.56
N PHE A 35 -11.87 22.55 24.16
CA PHE A 35 -10.91 23.49 24.74
C PHE A 35 -10.54 24.69 23.85
N LEU A 36 -10.53 24.57 22.51
CA LEU A 36 -9.94 25.61 21.64
C LEU A 36 -10.90 26.34 20.67
N ARG A 37 -12.14 25.89 20.45
CA ARG A 37 -13.14 26.52 19.53
C ARG A 37 -12.60 26.95 18.13
N THR A 38 -11.44 26.45 17.69
CA THR A 38 -10.73 26.91 16.49
C THR A 38 -10.45 25.73 15.57
N SER A 39 -10.91 25.80 14.32
CA SER A 39 -11.33 24.60 13.58
C SER A 39 -10.56 24.25 12.30
N ILE A 40 -9.42 24.86 11.98
CA ILE A 40 -8.88 24.79 10.60
C ILE A 40 -7.68 23.84 10.41
N ILE A 41 -6.68 23.86 11.29
CA ILE A 41 -5.42 23.15 11.03
C ILE A 41 -5.54 21.65 11.35
N PHE A 42 -6.32 21.27 12.37
CA PHE A 42 -6.34 19.90 12.88
C PHE A 42 -6.98 18.89 11.91
N THR A 43 -7.84 19.31 10.99
CA THR A 43 -8.47 18.38 10.03
C THR A 43 -7.45 17.76 9.09
N HIS A 44 -6.28 18.37 8.90
CA HIS A 44 -5.22 17.78 8.08
C HIS A 44 -4.65 16.48 8.68
N PHE A 45 -4.70 16.30 10.00
CA PHE A 45 -4.25 15.05 10.64
C PHE A 45 -5.12 13.85 10.25
N PHE A 46 -6.36 14.08 9.81
CA PHE A 46 -7.26 13.02 9.35
C PHE A 46 -6.86 12.45 7.99
N TYR A 47 -5.98 13.11 7.22
CA TYR A 47 -5.44 12.52 5.99
C TYR A 47 -4.57 11.30 6.26
N ILE A 48 -3.88 11.24 7.41
CA ILE A 48 -2.95 10.14 7.73
C ILE A 48 -3.69 8.79 7.82
N PRO A 49 -4.76 8.63 8.64
CA PRO A 49 -5.54 7.39 8.64
C PRO A 49 -6.20 7.08 7.29
N VAL A 50 -6.66 8.10 6.55
CA VAL A 50 -7.30 7.94 5.23
C VAL A 50 -6.32 7.34 4.22
N VAL A 51 -5.10 7.88 4.15
CA VAL A 51 -4.04 7.39 3.27
C VAL A 51 -3.62 5.98 3.67
N LEU A 52 -3.40 5.73 4.96
CA LEU A 52 -3.05 4.39 5.46
C LEU A 52 -4.13 3.35 5.15
N ALA A 53 -5.40 3.69 5.35
CA ALA A 53 -6.53 2.82 5.02
C ALA A 53 -6.57 2.49 3.52
N ALA A 54 -6.34 3.49 2.65
CA ALA A 54 -6.28 3.31 1.20
C ALA A 54 -5.10 2.42 0.77
N ILE A 55 -3.93 2.55 1.40
CA ILE A 55 -2.75 1.73 1.08
C ILE A 55 -2.94 0.28 1.55
N TRP A 56 -3.45 0.07 2.76
CA TRP A 56 -3.53 -1.27 3.36
C TRP A 56 -4.70 -2.11 2.85
N TRP A 57 -5.85 -1.50 2.60
CA TRP A 57 -7.06 -2.20 2.18
C TRP A 57 -7.55 -1.86 0.76
N LYS A 58 -6.87 -0.94 0.04
CA LYS A 58 -7.18 -0.61 -1.37
C LYS A 58 -8.67 -0.31 -1.53
N ARG A 59 -9.36 -0.95 -2.50
CA ARG A 59 -10.81 -0.84 -2.69
C ARG A 59 -11.66 -1.05 -1.44
N LYS A 60 -11.27 -1.96 -0.53
CA LYS A 60 -12.00 -2.19 0.73
C LYS A 60 -11.79 -1.04 1.73
N GLY A 61 -10.66 -0.34 1.62
CA GLY A 61 -10.34 0.85 2.41
C GLY A 61 -11.24 2.04 2.12
N LEU A 62 -11.89 2.09 0.94
CA LEU A 62 -12.88 3.13 0.62
C LEU A 62 -14.05 3.16 1.61
N ILE A 63 -14.42 2.02 2.21
CA ILE A 63 -15.46 1.96 3.24
C ILE A 63 -15.00 2.70 4.50
N VAL A 64 -13.74 2.51 4.90
CA VAL A 64 -13.14 3.20 6.06
C VAL A 64 -13.09 4.72 5.80
N ILE A 65 -12.76 5.13 4.58
CA ILE A 65 -12.72 6.54 4.18
C ILE A 65 -14.12 7.16 4.22
N ALA A 66 -15.14 6.46 3.70
CA ALA A 66 -16.52 6.90 3.74
C ALA A 66 -17.03 7.03 5.19
N ALA A 67 -16.69 6.07 6.07
CA ALA A 67 -17.05 6.12 7.49
C ALA A 67 -16.38 7.30 8.21
N LEU A 68 -15.08 7.54 7.95
CA LEU A 68 -14.34 8.68 8.50
C LEU A 68 -14.89 10.03 8.02
N GLY A 69 -15.18 10.16 6.73
CA GLY A 69 -15.80 11.35 6.16
C GLY A 69 -17.20 11.60 6.74
N GLY A 70 -18.00 10.54 6.90
CA GLY A 70 -19.31 10.60 7.54
C GLY A 70 -19.22 11.03 9.02
N LEU A 71 -18.27 10.49 9.78
CA LEU A 71 -18.03 10.87 11.18
C LEU A 71 -17.67 12.36 11.32
N LEU A 72 -16.86 12.90 10.40
CA LEU A 72 -16.52 14.32 10.34
C LEU A 72 -17.76 15.20 10.11
N ILE A 73 -18.60 14.82 9.15
CA ILE A 73 -19.85 15.54 8.87
C ILE A 73 -20.81 15.44 10.06
N LEU A 74 -20.97 14.25 10.65
CA LEU A 74 -21.82 14.01 11.81
C LEU A 74 -21.37 14.83 13.03
N SER A 75 -20.06 14.86 13.29
CA SER A 75 -19.49 15.71 14.34
C SER A 75 -19.79 17.17 14.08
N SER A 76 -19.71 17.64 12.83
CA SER A 76 -20.03 19.03 12.53
C SER A 76 -21.53 19.36 12.70
N ALA A 77 -22.41 18.41 12.38
CA ALA A 77 -23.86 18.57 12.49
C ALA A 77 -24.34 18.57 13.95
N LEU A 78 -23.79 17.69 14.79
CA LEU A 78 -24.14 17.59 16.22
C LEU A 78 -23.73 18.83 17.01
N PHE A 79 -22.66 19.52 16.61
CA PHE A 79 -22.10 20.62 17.36
C PHE A 79 -22.51 22.02 16.88
N LEU A 80 -23.35 22.16 15.84
CA LEU A 80 -24.03 23.41 15.41
C LEU A 80 -23.16 24.69 15.30
N VAL A 81 -21.83 24.56 15.16
CA VAL A 81 -20.86 25.67 15.31
C VAL A 81 -20.10 25.97 14.00
N SER A 82 -20.37 25.28 12.89
CA SER A 82 -19.52 25.32 11.70
C SER A 82 -20.13 25.99 10.47
N ASP A 83 -19.29 26.79 9.79
CA ASP A 83 -19.46 27.23 8.40
C ASP A 83 -19.57 26.01 7.45
N LEU A 84 -20.77 25.80 6.91
CA LEU A 84 -21.12 24.71 6.01
C LEU A 84 -20.17 24.62 4.80
N GLY A 85 -19.67 25.75 4.29
CA GLY A 85 -18.79 25.77 3.12
C GLY A 85 -17.46 25.06 3.40
N ASN A 86 -16.87 25.31 4.57
CA ASN A 86 -15.59 24.74 4.97
C ASN A 86 -15.66 23.22 5.24
N ASN A 87 -16.80 22.72 5.73
CA ASN A 87 -16.97 21.28 5.97
C ASN A 87 -17.12 20.48 4.68
N ILE A 88 -17.84 21.03 3.69
CA ILE A 88 -18.03 20.38 2.39
C ILE A 88 -16.69 20.24 1.68
N VAL A 89 -15.88 21.30 1.63
CA VAL A 89 -14.55 21.26 1.00
C VAL A 89 -13.66 20.20 1.64
N ARG A 90 -13.67 20.09 2.98
CA ARG A 90 -12.88 19.07 3.69
C ARG A 90 -13.36 17.66 3.39
N ALA A 91 -14.66 17.40 3.45
CA ALA A 91 -15.23 16.10 3.10
C ALA A 91 -14.89 15.69 1.67
N LEU A 92 -14.98 16.63 0.72
CA LEU A 92 -14.58 16.42 -0.67
C LEU A 92 -13.09 16.11 -0.79
N MET A 93 -12.21 16.85 -0.11
CA MET A 93 -10.77 16.58 -0.13
C MET A 93 -10.43 15.22 0.49
N PHE A 94 -11.06 14.80 1.59
CA PHE A 94 -10.84 13.47 2.16
C PHE A 94 -11.24 12.36 1.20
N PHE A 95 -12.40 12.50 0.56
CA PHE A 95 -12.87 11.53 -0.41
C PHE A 95 -11.95 11.48 -1.64
N MET A 96 -11.53 12.65 -2.14
CA MET A 96 -10.63 12.76 -3.28
C MET A 96 -9.27 12.12 -2.99
N VAL A 97 -8.63 12.44 -1.86
CA VAL A 97 -7.34 11.87 -1.46
C VAL A 97 -7.46 10.36 -1.28
N GLY A 98 -8.46 9.89 -0.54
CA GLY A 98 -8.68 8.46 -0.32
C GLY A 98 -8.92 7.69 -1.62
N PHE A 99 -9.70 8.26 -2.54
CA PHE A 99 -9.96 7.67 -3.84
C PHE A 99 -8.72 7.61 -4.72
N VAL A 100 -7.98 8.72 -4.85
CA VAL A 100 -6.74 8.78 -5.66
C VAL A 100 -5.70 7.81 -5.12
N VAL A 101 -5.48 7.78 -3.81
CA VAL A 101 -4.51 6.87 -3.18
C VAL A 101 -4.94 5.42 -3.34
N SER A 102 -6.23 5.10 -3.18
CA SER A 102 -6.74 3.75 -3.40
C SER A 102 -6.53 3.30 -4.85
N MET A 103 -6.83 4.18 -5.81
CA MET A 103 -6.62 3.89 -7.24
C MET A 103 -5.15 3.68 -7.55
N LEU A 104 -4.27 4.54 -7.02
CA LEU A 104 -2.82 4.44 -7.24
C LEU A 104 -2.26 3.16 -6.62
N SER A 105 -2.65 2.83 -5.38
CA SER A 105 -2.23 1.61 -4.70
C SER A 105 -2.63 0.34 -5.46
N GLU A 106 -3.83 0.31 -6.05
CA GLU A 106 -4.27 -0.80 -6.91
C GLU A 106 -3.46 -0.92 -8.19
N ARG A 107 -3.20 0.21 -8.86
CA ARG A 107 -2.42 0.24 -10.10
C ARG A 107 -0.99 -0.27 -9.86
N ILE A 108 -0.32 0.22 -8.82
CA ILE A 108 1.05 -0.21 -8.47
C ILE A 108 1.09 -1.71 -8.24
N THR A 109 0.21 -2.28 -7.42
CA THR A 109 0.24 -3.73 -7.17
C THR A 109 -0.06 -4.55 -8.42
N LYS A 110 -0.93 -4.05 -9.32
CA LYS A 110 -1.25 -4.74 -10.57
C LYS A 110 -0.04 -4.76 -11.51
N GLU A 111 0.66 -3.63 -11.62
CA GLU A 111 1.87 -3.50 -12.43
C GLU A 111 3.01 -4.35 -11.86
N GLU A 112 3.25 -4.32 -10.54
CA GLU A 112 4.22 -5.19 -9.88
C GLU A 112 3.95 -6.68 -10.15
N LYS A 113 2.68 -7.09 -10.08
CA LYS A 113 2.29 -8.48 -10.37
C LYS A 113 2.56 -8.84 -11.83
N ALA A 114 2.18 -7.97 -12.76
CA ALA A 114 2.40 -8.20 -14.19
C ALA A 114 3.89 -8.25 -14.54
N LEU A 115 4.70 -7.37 -13.94
CA LEU A 115 6.15 -7.37 -14.09
C LEU A 115 6.73 -8.70 -13.58
N ARG A 116 6.38 -9.10 -12.36
CA ARG A 116 6.85 -10.36 -11.76
C ARG A 116 6.44 -11.58 -12.57
N GLU A 117 5.23 -11.59 -13.13
CA GLU A 117 4.76 -12.67 -14.02
C GLU A 117 5.57 -12.71 -15.32
N SER A 118 5.88 -11.55 -15.90
CA SER A 118 6.71 -11.42 -17.10
C SER A 118 8.14 -11.91 -16.85
N GLU A 119 8.76 -11.47 -15.75
CA GLU A 119 10.10 -11.91 -15.33
C GLU A 119 10.14 -13.41 -15.07
N GLN A 120 9.15 -13.95 -14.36
CA GLN A 120 9.07 -15.38 -14.09
C GLN A 120 8.87 -16.18 -15.38
N ARG A 121 8.10 -15.66 -16.34
CA ARG A 121 7.91 -16.28 -17.65
C ARG A 121 9.23 -16.30 -18.44
N LEU A 122 9.96 -15.19 -18.47
CA LEU A 122 11.27 -15.13 -19.12
C LEU A 122 12.24 -16.13 -18.48
N LYS A 123 12.32 -16.14 -17.14
CA LYS A 123 13.13 -17.10 -16.40
C LYS A 123 12.77 -18.55 -16.74
N ASN A 124 11.49 -18.88 -16.76
CA ASN A 124 11.04 -20.23 -17.11
C ASN A 124 11.40 -20.64 -18.55
N VAL A 125 11.33 -19.70 -19.52
CA VAL A 125 11.71 -19.96 -20.91
C VAL A 125 13.21 -20.21 -21.01
N LEU A 126 14.02 -19.37 -20.35
CA LEU A 126 15.48 -19.52 -20.37
C LEU A 126 15.95 -20.82 -19.67
N GLU A 127 15.35 -21.15 -18.52
CA GLU A 127 15.61 -22.41 -17.78
C GLU A 127 15.20 -23.65 -18.58
N GLY A 128 14.07 -23.57 -19.30
CA GLY A 128 13.54 -24.66 -20.09
C GLY A 128 14.22 -24.84 -21.45
N SER A 129 15.05 -23.89 -21.87
CA SER A 129 15.78 -23.96 -23.14
C SER A 129 16.83 -25.07 -23.11
N SER A 130 16.84 -25.91 -24.15
CA SER A 130 17.88 -26.93 -24.36
C SER A 130 19.20 -26.35 -24.91
N ILE A 131 19.23 -25.05 -25.20
CA ILE A 131 20.42 -24.36 -25.70
C ILE A 131 21.22 -23.81 -24.51
N PRO A 132 22.49 -24.21 -24.33
CA PRO A 132 23.37 -23.63 -23.32
C PRO A 132 23.47 -22.11 -23.52
N THR A 133 22.97 -21.34 -22.55
CA THR A 133 22.86 -19.88 -22.66
C THR A 133 23.26 -19.24 -21.34
N PHE A 134 24.08 -18.19 -21.41
CA PHE A 134 24.35 -17.28 -20.30
C PHE A 134 24.08 -15.83 -20.73
N VAL A 135 23.84 -14.96 -19.76
CA VAL A 135 23.62 -13.52 -19.98
C VAL A 135 24.61 -12.74 -19.13
N ILE A 136 25.26 -11.75 -19.74
CA ILE A 136 26.18 -10.81 -19.07
C ILE A 136 25.46 -9.46 -18.89
N GLY A 137 25.55 -8.89 -17.69
CA GLY A 137 25.02 -7.56 -17.37
C GLY A 137 25.92 -6.42 -17.84
N GLU A 138 25.46 -5.17 -17.67
CA GLU A 138 26.25 -3.98 -18.03
C GLU A 138 27.55 -3.85 -17.21
N ASP A 139 27.56 -4.41 -16.00
CA ASP A 139 28.73 -4.49 -15.12
C ASP A 139 29.72 -5.62 -15.51
N HIS A 140 29.53 -6.23 -16.69
CA HIS A 140 30.31 -7.34 -17.23
C HIS A 140 30.27 -8.61 -16.37
N LYS A 141 29.33 -8.72 -15.43
CA LYS A 141 29.13 -9.91 -14.62
C LYS A 141 28.09 -10.82 -15.22
N VAL A 142 28.24 -12.13 -15.01
CA VAL A 142 27.21 -13.09 -15.40
C VAL A 142 25.97 -12.90 -14.52
N ILE A 143 24.85 -12.55 -15.13
CA ILE A 143 23.56 -12.34 -14.44
C ILE A 143 22.59 -13.52 -14.62
N TYR A 144 22.89 -14.41 -15.57
CA TYR A 144 22.05 -15.57 -15.84
C TYR A 144 22.87 -16.75 -16.39
N TRP A 145 22.57 -17.94 -15.88
CA TRP A 145 23.22 -19.20 -16.24
C TRP A 145 22.18 -20.31 -16.25
N ASN A 146 21.82 -20.79 -17.45
CA ASN A 146 20.66 -21.67 -17.59
C ASN A 146 20.97 -23.14 -17.29
N ARG A 147 19.94 -23.94 -16.97
CA ARG A 147 20.09 -25.37 -16.66
C ARG A 147 20.82 -26.19 -17.73
N ALA A 148 20.61 -25.91 -19.02
CA ALA A 148 21.32 -26.62 -20.09
C ALA A 148 22.84 -26.36 -20.05
N LEU A 149 23.25 -25.12 -19.73
CA LEU A 149 24.65 -24.75 -19.58
C LEU A 149 25.28 -25.31 -18.31
N GLU A 150 24.53 -25.38 -17.20
CA GLU A 150 24.99 -26.09 -15.99
C GLU A 150 25.29 -27.56 -16.28
N GLN A 151 24.40 -28.24 -17.01
CA GLN A 151 24.56 -29.65 -17.34
C GLN A 151 25.73 -29.90 -18.30
N LEU A 152 25.91 -29.02 -19.29
CA LEU A 152 26.98 -29.14 -20.27
C LEU A 152 28.35 -28.84 -19.67
N SER A 153 28.47 -27.73 -18.94
CA SER A 153 29.73 -27.27 -18.36
C SER A 153 30.10 -27.98 -17.06
N ARG A 154 29.11 -28.58 -16.38
CA ARG A 154 29.19 -29.10 -15.00
C ARG A 154 29.51 -28.04 -13.94
N ILE A 155 29.30 -26.76 -14.27
CA ILE A 155 29.46 -25.63 -13.35
C ILE A 155 28.07 -25.13 -12.95
N LYS A 156 27.83 -24.95 -11.66
CA LYS A 156 26.54 -24.46 -11.15
C LYS A 156 26.43 -22.95 -11.36
N ALA A 157 25.21 -22.47 -11.59
CA ALA A 157 24.91 -21.03 -11.66
C ALA A 157 25.36 -20.28 -10.40
N GLU A 158 25.26 -20.93 -9.24
CA GLU A 158 25.68 -20.42 -7.92
C GLU A 158 27.16 -19.97 -7.90
N ASP A 159 28.00 -20.63 -8.69
CA ASP A 159 29.45 -20.42 -8.70
C ASP A 159 29.91 -19.35 -9.71
N VAL A 160 29.03 -19.00 -10.67
CA VAL A 160 29.37 -18.11 -11.81
C VAL A 160 28.57 -16.82 -11.79
N ILE A 161 27.35 -16.83 -11.23
CA ILE A 161 26.55 -15.61 -11.15
C ILE A 161 27.30 -14.56 -10.31
N GLY A 162 27.55 -13.40 -10.90
CA GLY A 162 28.26 -12.28 -10.27
C GLY A 162 29.78 -12.26 -10.46
N THR A 163 30.37 -13.25 -11.16
CA THR A 163 31.74 -13.15 -11.70
C THR A 163 31.75 -12.38 -13.01
#